data_AF-A0A2N8HGH3-F1
#
_entry.id   AF-A0A2N8HGH3-F1
#
_cell.length_a   1.000
_cell.length_b   1.000
_cell.length_c   1.000
_cell.angle_alpha   90.00
_cell.angle_beta   90.00
_cell.angle_gamma   90.00
#
_symmetry.space_group_name_H-M   'P 1'
#
loop_
_entity.id
_entity.type
_entity.pdbx_description
1 polymer ?
#
loop_
_entity_poly.entity_id
_entity_poly.type
_entity_poly.pdbx_seq_one_letter_code
_entity_poly.pdbx_strand_id
1 'polypeptide(L)'
;MHTLRSLLVSALLLPFCWHAPASALPEPEAAEPKQAIEQFLGLTAIWMLEMEWTHAYANKTPRAEDFRNAMLAAGLQQCPADFQEAWLRQTAKPGRNYAAPVLRKYGVSLKDLRERLQGKLFKINPQVHPPIPLYDEDEKIPRMDPRTCGDPKAILNALAVLRAEVMGLTPAQLAQARQSIERVMLEFTLAYMETAICMNSGGIRESQVKALFSPISTEGCPEDFRRAWQHDLPFFLKGHFTGPELTLSTVCKKYGASEQEAFLKVRKKMKEWDIQPPTPQTQPAFRRDMQEIRENMLGGR
;
A
#
# COMPACT_ATOMS: atom_id res chain seq x y z
N MET A 1 60.98 44.33 14.95
CA MET A 1 61.44 43.02 14.42
C MET A 1 60.18 42.28 13.96
N HIS A 2 59.76 42.28 12.69
CA HIS A 2 60.33 41.51 11.55
C HIS A 2 60.83 40.13 12.03
N THR A 3 60.39 38.96 11.57
CA THR A 3 59.67 38.56 10.34
C THR A 3 59.40 37.04 10.39
N LEU A 4 58.26 36.62 9.81
CA LEU A 4 58.02 35.44 8.94
C LEU A 4 58.57 34.04 9.27
N ARG A 5 57.68 33.03 9.15
CA ARG A 5 57.67 31.99 8.07
C ARG A 5 56.39 31.14 8.20
N SER A 6 55.42 31.27 7.31
CA SER A 6 55.28 30.68 5.96
C SER A 6 54.65 29.27 5.93
N LEU A 7 53.51 29.22 5.25
CA LEU A 7 53.03 28.19 4.31
C LEU A 7 52.62 26.81 4.87
N LEU A 8 51.32 26.49 4.78
CA LEU A 8 50.84 25.55 3.77
C LEU A 8 49.30 25.50 3.67
N VAL A 9 48.87 25.64 2.42
CA VAL A 9 47.53 25.42 1.87
C VAL A 9 47.10 23.97 2.05
N SER A 10 45.85 23.73 2.45
CA SER A 10 44.99 22.66 1.90
C SER A 10 43.56 22.82 2.44
N ALA A 11 42.70 23.42 1.61
CA ALA A 11 41.28 23.07 1.61
C ALA A 11 41.18 21.59 1.23
N LEU A 12 40.39 20.79 1.96
CA LEU A 12 39.74 19.57 1.49
C LEU A 12 38.82 19.00 2.61
N LEU A 13 37.53 18.92 2.28
CA LEU A 13 36.57 17.88 2.69
C LEU A 13 36.00 17.94 4.12
N LEU A 14 35.12 18.91 4.35
CA LEU A 14 33.89 18.62 5.11
C LEU A 14 32.95 17.84 4.17
N PRO A 15 32.52 16.61 4.47
CA PRO A 15 31.36 16.06 3.80
C PRO A 15 30.14 16.79 4.40
N PHE A 16 29.71 17.85 3.72
CA PHE A 16 28.31 18.24 3.76
C PHE A 16 27.52 17.07 3.14
N CYS A 17 27.14 16.10 3.97
CA CYS A 17 26.10 15.15 3.61
C CYS A 17 24.79 15.94 3.58
N TRP A 18 24.52 16.57 2.45
CA TRP A 18 23.20 16.98 2.01
C TRP A 18 22.26 15.78 2.21
N HIS A 19 21.56 15.74 3.34
CA HIS A 19 20.26 15.10 3.35
C HIS A 19 19.37 16.04 2.55
N ALA A 20 19.23 15.76 1.25
CA ALA A 20 18.10 16.29 0.52
C ALA A 20 16.87 15.86 1.32
N PRO A 21 15.99 16.79 1.77
CA PRO A 21 14.71 16.38 2.31
C PRO A 21 14.07 15.50 1.24
N ALA A 22 13.60 14.31 1.63
CA ALA A 22 12.80 13.49 0.74
C ALA A 22 11.70 14.40 0.18
N SER A 23 11.78 14.72 -1.10
CA SER A 23 10.83 15.63 -1.73
C SER A 23 9.45 15.08 -1.46
N ALA A 24 8.68 15.80 -0.64
CA ALA A 24 7.29 15.46 -0.39
C ALA A 24 6.63 15.31 -1.76
N LEU A 25 6.00 14.16 -2.00
CA LEU A 25 5.22 13.97 -3.22
C LEU A 25 4.23 15.14 -3.30
N PRO A 26 4.10 15.77 -4.48
CA PRO A 26 3.20 16.90 -4.64
C PRO A 26 1.82 16.50 -4.15
N GLU A 27 1.22 17.36 -3.33
CA GLU A 27 -0.13 17.20 -2.84
C GLU A 27 -1.06 17.08 -4.06
N PRO A 28 -1.84 15.99 -4.21
CA PRO A 28 -2.84 15.96 -5.24
C PRO A 28 -3.89 17.02 -4.87
N GLU A 29 -3.99 18.06 -5.70
CA GLU A 29 -5.08 19.03 -5.69
C GLU A 29 -6.41 18.27 -5.56
N ALA A 30 -7.35 18.80 -4.76
CA ALA A 30 -8.62 18.12 -4.52
C ALA A 30 -9.30 17.81 -5.86
N ALA A 31 -9.20 16.54 -6.28
CA ALA A 31 -9.65 16.12 -7.59
C ALA A 31 -11.15 16.43 -7.71
N GLU A 32 -11.56 16.95 -8.86
CA GLU A 32 -12.99 17.13 -9.13
C GLU A 32 -13.72 15.81 -8.85
N PRO A 33 -14.95 15.83 -8.30
CA PRO A 33 -15.71 14.62 -7.94
C PRO A 33 -15.69 13.52 -9.00
N LYS A 34 -15.81 13.90 -10.28
CA LYS A 34 -15.71 12.99 -11.43
C LYS A 34 -14.34 12.32 -11.52
N GLN A 35 -13.26 13.09 -11.42
CA GLN A 35 -11.89 12.59 -11.51
C GLN A 35 -11.56 11.64 -10.35
N ALA A 36 -12.01 11.96 -9.13
CA ALA A 36 -11.84 11.08 -7.97
C ALA A 36 -12.53 9.71 -8.19
N ILE A 37 -13.77 9.72 -8.71
CA ILE A 37 -14.50 8.49 -9.03
C ILE A 37 -13.80 7.71 -10.16
N GLU A 38 -13.39 8.37 -11.25
CA GLU A 38 -12.68 7.71 -12.36
C GLU A 38 -11.34 7.10 -11.93
N GLN A 39 -10.59 7.80 -11.08
CA GLN A 39 -9.34 7.30 -10.50
C GLN A 39 -9.60 6.08 -9.62
N PHE A 40 -10.59 6.16 -8.72
CA PHE A 40 -10.98 5.05 -7.86
C PHE A 40 -11.40 3.80 -8.67
N LEU A 41 -12.24 3.98 -9.69
CA LEU A 41 -12.69 2.89 -10.56
C LEU A 41 -11.53 2.31 -11.37
N GLY A 42 -10.63 3.16 -11.88
CA GLY A 42 -9.44 2.71 -12.60
C GLY A 42 -8.51 1.87 -11.74
N LEU A 43 -8.24 2.31 -10.50
CA LEU A 43 -7.47 1.53 -9.54
C LEU A 43 -8.16 0.22 -9.17
N THR A 44 -9.47 0.27 -8.91
CA THR A 44 -10.27 -0.94 -8.61
C THR A 44 -10.19 -1.96 -9.73
N ALA A 45 -10.31 -1.53 -10.99
CA ALA A 45 -10.21 -2.41 -12.15
C ALA A 45 -8.82 -3.08 -12.26
N ILE A 46 -7.75 -2.32 -11.98
CA ILE A 46 -6.38 -2.86 -11.93
C ILE A 46 -6.25 -3.92 -10.82
N TRP A 47 -6.80 -3.66 -9.64
CA TRP A 47 -6.77 -4.62 -8.53
C TRP A 47 -7.52 -5.91 -8.82
N MET A 48 -8.69 -5.80 -9.45
CA MET A 48 -9.45 -6.99 -9.85
C MET A 48 -8.64 -7.85 -10.83
N LEU A 49 -7.98 -7.23 -11.81
CA LEU A 49 -7.12 -7.95 -12.75
C LEU A 49 -5.92 -8.59 -12.05
N GLU A 50 -5.19 -7.85 -11.22
CA GLU A 50 -4.05 -8.42 -10.49
C GLU A 50 -4.46 -9.61 -9.61
N MET A 51 -5.62 -9.51 -8.93
CA MET A 51 -6.18 -10.57 -8.11
C MET A 51 -6.53 -11.81 -8.95
N GLU A 52 -7.23 -11.64 -10.08
CA GLU A 52 -7.57 -12.73 -10.99
C GLU A 52 -6.31 -13.43 -11.54
N TRP A 53 -5.31 -12.66 -11.97
CA TRP A 53 -4.04 -13.20 -12.47
C TRP A 53 -3.24 -13.91 -11.38
N THR A 54 -3.16 -13.34 -10.18
CA THR A 54 -2.48 -13.97 -9.04
C THR A 54 -3.12 -15.31 -8.67
N HIS A 55 -4.46 -15.39 -8.73
CA HIS A 55 -5.16 -16.64 -8.50
C HIS A 55 -4.99 -17.64 -9.64
N ALA A 56 -5.00 -17.19 -10.90
CA ALA A 56 -4.71 -18.03 -12.06
C ALA A 56 -3.31 -18.66 -11.94
N TYR A 57 -2.30 -17.88 -11.54
CA TYR A 57 -0.95 -18.39 -11.24
C TYR A 57 -0.94 -19.45 -10.14
N ALA A 58 -1.73 -19.24 -9.10
CA ALA A 58 -1.81 -20.17 -7.97
C ALA A 58 -2.71 -21.39 -8.26
N ASN A 59 -3.27 -21.52 -9.46
CA ASN A 59 -4.32 -22.49 -9.81
C ASN A 59 -5.49 -22.48 -8.81
N LYS A 60 -5.91 -21.28 -8.40
CA LYS A 60 -7.01 -21.05 -7.47
C LYS A 60 -8.14 -20.33 -8.19
N THR A 61 -9.37 -20.63 -7.79
CA THR A 61 -10.55 -19.86 -8.20
C THR A 61 -10.80 -18.73 -7.19
N PRO A 62 -10.89 -17.47 -7.63
CA PRO A 62 -11.28 -16.36 -6.76
C PRO A 62 -12.65 -16.59 -6.12
N ARG A 63 -12.81 -16.21 -4.85
CA ARG A 63 -14.07 -16.26 -4.12
C ARG A 63 -14.74 -14.88 -4.14
N ALA A 64 -16.02 -14.83 -3.82
CA ALA A 64 -16.76 -13.57 -3.69
C ALA A 64 -16.12 -12.57 -2.71
N GLU A 65 -15.45 -13.08 -1.67
CA GLU A 65 -14.70 -12.24 -0.72
C GLU A 65 -13.47 -11.58 -1.35
N ASP A 66 -12.74 -12.30 -2.21
CA ASP A 66 -11.57 -11.75 -2.91
C ASP A 66 -11.98 -10.59 -3.83
N PHE A 67 -13.12 -10.73 -4.53
CA PHE A 67 -13.70 -9.64 -5.31
C PHE A 67 -14.12 -8.45 -4.45
N ARG A 68 -14.80 -8.68 -3.32
CA ARG A 68 -15.16 -7.58 -2.39
C ARG A 68 -13.93 -6.84 -1.89
N ASN A 69 -12.88 -7.57 -1.54
CA ASN A 69 -11.62 -6.98 -1.08
C ASN A 69 -10.95 -6.16 -2.19
N ALA A 70 -10.94 -6.65 -3.43
CA ALA A 70 -10.42 -5.90 -4.58
C ALA A 70 -11.24 -4.63 -4.85
N MET A 71 -12.58 -4.70 -4.75
CA MET A 71 -13.47 -3.55 -4.93
C MET A 71 -13.28 -2.44 -3.90
N LEU A 72 -12.71 -2.74 -2.74
CA LEU A 72 -12.47 -1.77 -1.66
C LEU A 72 -10.99 -1.35 -1.57
N ALA A 73 -10.10 -2.02 -2.32
CA ALA A 73 -8.66 -1.85 -2.22
C ALA A 73 -8.13 -0.48 -2.67
N ALA A 74 -8.87 0.23 -3.53
CA ALA A 74 -8.43 1.51 -4.07
C ALA A 74 -8.64 2.71 -3.11
N GLY A 75 -9.42 2.55 -2.05
CA GLY A 75 -9.74 3.63 -1.10
C GLY A 75 -10.85 4.55 -1.60
N LEU A 76 -11.97 4.55 -0.89
CA LEU A 76 -13.16 5.34 -1.22
C LEU A 76 -13.11 6.78 -0.69
N GLN A 77 -12.17 7.09 0.18
CA GLN A 77 -12.19 8.31 1.00
C GLN A 77 -12.09 9.60 0.17
N GLN A 78 -11.50 9.53 -1.02
CA GLN A 78 -11.38 10.65 -1.94
C GLN A 78 -12.63 10.85 -2.83
N CYS A 79 -13.52 9.87 -2.88
CA CYS A 79 -14.76 9.96 -3.65
C CYS A 79 -15.84 10.76 -2.90
N PRO A 80 -16.85 11.30 -3.60
CA PRO A 80 -18.02 11.92 -2.98
C PRO A 80 -18.80 10.96 -2.07
N ALA A 81 -19.37 11.45 -0.97
CA ALA A 81 -20.02 10.64 0.05
C ALA A 81 -21.17 9.76 -0.47
N ASP A 82 -21.97 10.27 -1.41
CA ASP A 82 -23.05 9.52 -2.06
C ASP A 82 -22.52 8.37 -2.93
N PHE A 83 -21.37 8.56 -3.59
CA PHE A 83 -20.67 7.47 -4.28
C PHE A 83 -20.12 6.45 -3.29
N GLN A 84 -19.51 6.89 -2.19
CA GLN A 84 -19.00 5.97 -1.16
C GLN A 84 -20.11 5.07 -0.62
N GLU A 85 -21.27 5.64 -0.27
CA GLU A 85 -22.43 4.89 0.21
C GLU A 85 -22.94 3.89 -0.84
N ALA A 86 -23.11 4.35 -2.08
CA ALA A 86 -23.57 3.52 -3.18
C ALA A 86 -22.61 2.35 -3.46
N TRP A 87 -21.30 2.61 -3.43
CA TRP A 87 -20.28 1.58 -3.67
C TRP A 87 -20.23 0.55 -2.55
N LEU A 88 -20.26 0.98 -1.28
CA LEU A 88 -20.33 0.07 -0.14
C LEU A 88 -21.59 -0.81 -0.17
N ARG A 89 -22.72 -0.24 -0.60
CA ARG A 89 -23.95 -1.01 -0.78
C ARG A 89 -23.82 -2.04 -1.91
N GLN A 90 -23.13 -1.69 -2.99
CA GLN A 90 -22.84 -2.57 -4.11
C GLN A 90 -21.93 -3.73 -3.74
N THR A 91 -20.88 -3.49 -2.94
CA THR A 91 -19.99 -4.57 -2.47
C THR A 91 -20.68 -5.51 -1.49
N ALA A 92 -21.61 -5.01 -0.67
CA ALA A 92 -22.36 -5.81 0.29
C ALA A 92 -23.50 -6.63 -0.35
N LYS A 93 -24.16 -6.10 -1.40
CA LYS A 93 -25.33 -6.70 -2.04
C LYS A 93 -25.13 -6.81 -3.56
N PRO A 94 -24.33 -7.78 -4.03
CA PRO A 94 -24.13 -7.99 -5.46
C PRO A 94 -25.45 -8.38 -6.13
N GLY A 95 -25.77 -7.78 -7.28
CA GLY A 95 -26.98 -8.05 -8.06
C GLY A 95 -27.80 -6.83 -8.47
N ARG A 96 -27.47 -5.64 -7.95
CA ARG A 96 -27.98 -4.36 -8.44
C ARG A 96 -26.86 -3.33 -8.45
N ASN A 97 -26.77 -2.54 -9.51
CA ASN A 97 -25.77 -1.50 -9.67
C ASN A 97 -26.22 -0.23 -8.94
N TYR A 98 -25.91 -0.18 -7.65
CA TYR A 98 -26.20 0.98 -6.81
C TYR A 98 -25.37 2.20 -7.19
N ALA A 99 -24.20 2.01 -7.79
CA ALA A 99 -23.34 3.12 -8.23
C ALA A 99 -23.87 3.80 -9.51
N ALA A 100 -24.58 3.10 -10.41
CA ALA A 100 -24.98 3.63 -11.71
C ALA A 100 -25.71 5.00 -11.68
N PRO A 101 -26.69 5.27 -10.80
CA PRO A 101 -27.31 6.59 -10.70
C PRO A 101 -26.29 7.69 -10.32
N VAL A 102 -25.35 7.37 -9.43
CA VAL A 102 -24.31 8.30 -8.97
C VAL A 102 -23.28 8.55 -10.06
N LEU A 103 -22.88 7.52 -10.81
CA LEU A 103 -22.01 7.66 -11.98
C LEU A 103 -22.62 8.61 -13.01
N ARG A 104 -23.92 8.46 -13.32
CA ARG A 104 -24.65 9.38 -14.22
C ARG A 104 -24.66 10.82 -13.69
N LYS A 105 -24.91 11.01 -12.39
CA LYS A 105 -24.89 12.32 -11.73
C LYS A 105 -23.55 13.03 -11.92
N TYR A 106 -22.43 12.32 -11.80
CA TYR A 106 -21.09 12.88 -11.96
C TYR A 106 -20.55 12.82 -13.40
N GLY A 107 -21.36 12.37 -14.38
CA GLY A 107 -20.95 12.28 -15.77
C GLY A 107 -19.79 11.29 -16.00
N VAL A 108 -19.73 10.21 -15.22
CA VAL A 108 -18.75 9.13 -15.35
C VAL A 108 -19.34 8.05 -16.26
N SER A 109 -18.59 7.71 -17.31
CA SER A 109 -18.91 6.64 -18.27
C SER A 109 -17.96 5.46 -18.05
N LEU A 110 -18.49 4.30 -17.65
CA LEU A 110 -17.67 3.09 -17.45
C LEU A 110 -17.03 2.65 -18.76
N LYS A 111 -17.77 2.74 -19.88
CA LYS A 111 -17.27 2.42 -21.21
C LYS A 111 -16.09 3.31 -21.61
N ASP A 112 -16.22 4.63 -21.49
CA ASP A 112 -15.14 5.55 -21.90
C ASP A 112 -13.91 5.38 -21.02
N LEU A 113 -14.12 5.16 -19.71
CA LEU A 113 -13.03 4.87 -18.78
C LEU A 113 -12.33 3.55 -19.13
N ARG A 114 -13.10 2.49 -19.43
CA ARG A 114 -12.60 1.18 -19.85
C ARG A 114 -11.75 1.29 -21.10
N GLU A 115 -12.24 1.94 -22.15
CA GLU A 115 -11.53 2.11 -23.42
C GLU A 115 -10.24 2.93 -23.25
N ARG A 116 -10.29 4.00 -22.45
CA ARG A 116 -9.11 4.80 -22.12
C ARG A 116 -8.05 3.98 -21.38
N LEU A 117 -8.43 3.18 -20.38
CA LEU A 117 -7.52 2.31 -19.65
C LEU A 117 -6.95 1.20 -20.54
N GLN A 118 -7.78 0.58 -21.39
CA GLN A 118 -7.35 -0.42 -22.36
C GLN A 118 -6.32 0.15 -23.34
N GLY A 119 -6.57 1.37 -23.85
CA GLY A 119 -5.65 2.05 -24.75
C GLY A 119 -4.31 2.42 -24.11
N LYS A 120 -4.32 2.82 -22.83
CA LYS A 120 -3.09 3.04 -22.04
C LYS A 120 -2.33 1.73 -21.84
N LEU A 121 -3.02 0.66 -21.45
CA LEU A 121 -2.40 -0.65 -21.25
C LEU A 121 -1.73 -1.17 -22.54
N PHE A 122 -2.41 -1.01 -23.69
CA PHE A 122 -1.86 -1.35 -24.99
C PHE A 122 -0.58 -0.55 -25.32
N LYS A 123 -0.55 0.75 -25.01
CA LYS A 123 0.64 1.60 -25.21
C LYS A 123 1.81 1.17 -24.33
N ILE A 124 1.54 0.73 -23.10
CA ILE A 124 2.55 0.22 -22.17
C ILE A 124 3.16 -1.08 -22.70
N ASN A 125 2.31 -2.02 -23.14
CA ASN A 125 2.76 -3.27 -23.75
C ASN A 125 1.76 -3.80 -24.79
N PRO A 126 2.09 -3.74 -26.09
CA PRO A 126 1.23 -4.22 -27.16
C PRO A 126 1.00 -5.74 -27.21
N GLN A 127 1.58 -6.54 -26.30
CA GLN A 127 1.26 -7.96 -26.17
C GLN A 127 0.34 -8.27 -24.97
N VAL A 128 -0.04 -7.25 -24.21
CA VAL A 128 -0.87 -7.37 -23.01
C VAL A 128 -2.27 -6.84 -23.28
N HIS A 129 -3.26 -7.73 -23.29
CA HIS A 129 -4.65 -7.42 -23.64
C HIS A 129 -5.69 -8.04 -22.69
N PRO A 130 -5.50 -8.03 -21.36
CA PRO A 130 -6.59 -8.41 -20.47
C PRO A 130 -7.76 -7.42 -20.62
N PRO A 131 -9.01 -7.91 -20.57
CA PRO A 131 -10.18 -7.04 -20.61
C PRO A 131 -10.31 -6.26 -19.30
N ILE A 132 -10.36 -4.91 -19.37
CA ILE A 132 -10.56 -4.07 -18.17
C ILE A 132 -11.98 -4.29 -17.58
N PRO A 133 -12.11 -4.71 -16.31
CA PRO A 133 -13.38 -5.16 -15.71
C PRO A 133 -14.29 -4.00 -15.25
N LEU A 134 -14.66 -3.13 -16.18
CA LEU A 134 -15.58 -2.01 -15.97
C LEU A 134 -16.75 -2.13 -16.95
N TYR A 135 -17.85 -2.73 -16.50
CA TYR A 135 -19.02 -3.02 -17.34
C TYR A 135 -20.30 -2.47 -16.70
N ASP A 136 -21.19 -1.94 -17.53
CA ASP A 136 -22.57 -1.68 -17.13
C ASP A 136 -23.40 -2.99 -17.05
N GLU A 137 -24.57 -2.95 -16.40
CA GLU A 137 -25.39 -4.14 -16.14
C GLU A 137 -25.82 -4.89 -17.42
N ASP A 138 -26.03 -4.14 -18.51
CA ASP A 138 -26.52 -4.68 -19.78
C ASP A 138 -25.40 -5.12 -20.73
N GLU A 139 -24.13 -4.93 -20.34
CA GLU A 139 -22.98 -5.26 -21.19
C GLU A 139 -22.59 -6.73 -21.08
N LYS A 140 -22.39 -7.37 -22.24
CA LYS A 140 -21.83 -8.72 -22.28
C LYS A 140 -20.36 -8.68 -21.85
N ILE A 141 -20.07 -9.22 -20.69
CA ILE A 141 -18.71 -9.36 -20.17
C ILE A 141 -17.93 -10.31 -21.11
N PRO A 142 -16.83 -9.85 -21.74
CA PRO A 142 -15.99 -10.70 -22.56
C PRO A 142 -15.36 -11.79 -21.69
N ARG A 143 -15.34 -13.02 -22.21
CA ARG A 143 -14.68 -14.12 -21.52
C ARG A 143 -13.17 -13.87 -21.55
N MET A 144 -12.57 -13.75 -20.38
CA MET A 144 -11.13 -13.68 -20.22
C MET A 144 -10.51 -15.03 -20.61
N ASP A 145 -9.66 -15.04 -21.65
CA ASP A 145 -8.85 -16.20 -22.01
C ASP A 145 -7.39 -15.92 -21.65
N PRO A 146 -6.84 -16.61 -20.62
CA PRO A 146 -5.46 -16.40 -20.19
C PRO A 146 -4.42 -16.60 -21.31
N ARG A 147 -4.74 -17.40 -22.34
CA ARG A 147 -3.82 -17.70 -23.44
C ARG A 147 -3.69 -16.57 -24.45
N THR A 148 -4.66 -15.65 -24.50
CA THR A 148 -4.71 -14.57 -25.49
C THR A 148 -4.43 -13.20 -24.88
N CYS A 149 -4.47 -13.07 -23.56
CA CYS A 149 -4.25 -11.82 -22.86
C CYS A 149 -2.76 -11.43 -22.69
N GLY A 150 -1.83 -12.33 -23.00
CA GLY A 150 -0.38 -12.12 -22.89
C GLY A 150 0.27 -12.97 -21.80
N ASP A 151 1.61 -12.89 -21.70
CA ASP A 151 2.36 -13.55 -20.63
C ASP A 151 1.95 -12.96 -19.26
N PRO A 152 1.55 -13.79 -18.29
CA PRO A 152 1.04 -13.28 -17.02
C PRO A 152 2.01 -12.36 -16.24
N LYS A 153 3.34 -12.51 -16.39
CA LYS A 153 4.33 -11.64 -15.71
C LYS A 153 4.41 -10.30 -16.41
N ALA A 154 4.35 -10.31 -17.74
CA ALA A 154 4.23 -9.09 -18.54
C ALA A 154 2.94 -8.33 -18.20
N ILE A 155 1.83 -9.04 -17.93
CA ILE A 155 0.57 -8.43 -17.51
C ILE A 155 0.73 -7.71 -16.18
N LEU A 156 1.22 -8.40 -15.13
CA LEU A 156 1.41 -7.78 -13.81
C LEU A 156 2.35 -6.57 -13.86
N ASN A 157 3.43 -6.65 -14.66
CA ASN A 157 4.32 -5.52 -14.87
C ASN A 157 3.62 -4.33 -15.56
N ALA A 158 2.83 -4.59 -16.60
CA ALA A 158 2.10 -3.54 -17.30
C ALA A 158 1.00 -2.90 -16.43
N LEU A 159 0.32 -3.70 -15.60
CA LEU A 159 -0.65 -3.21 -14.62
C LEU A 159 -0.01 -2.32 -13.54
N ALA A 160 1.21 -2.64 -13.10
CA ALA A 160 1.95 -1.79 -12.16
C ALA A 160 2.30 -0.42 -12.77
N VAL A 161 2.66 -0.36 -14.05
CA VAL A 161 2.89 0.91 -14.77
C VAL A 161 1.57 1.67 -14.97
N LEU A 162 0.51 0.98 -15.38
CA LEU A 162 -0.81 1.59 -15.55
C LEU A 162 -1.34 2.18 -14.24
N ARG A 163 -1.10 1.52 -13.10
CA ARG A 163 -1.41 2.04 -11.76
C ARG A 163 -0.74 3.39 -11.54
N ALA A 164 0.57 3.51 -11.82
CA ALA A 164 1.28 4.77 -11.68
C ALA A 164 0.61 5.88 -12.50
N GLU A 165 0.27 5.60 -13.76
CA GLU A 165 -0.42 6.57 -14.63
C GLU A 165 -1.81 6.97 -14.12
N VAL A 166 -2.60 6.03 -13.58
CA VAL A 166 -3.91 6.33 -12.98
C VAL A 166 -3.77 7.19 -11.73
N MET A 167 -2.66 7.02 -11.00
CA MET A 167 -2.34 7.84 -9.84
C MET A 167 -1.76 9.22 -10.19
N GLY A 168 -1.53 9.51 -11.47
CA GLY A 168 -0.84 10.73 -11.90
C GLY A 168 0.64 10.75 -11.49
N LEU A 169 1.25 9.58 -11.28
CA LEU A 169 2.63 9.40 -10.87
C LEU A 169 3.47 8.81 -12.00
N THR A 170 4.76 9.10 -11.97
CA THR A 170 5.76 8.33 -12.72
C THR A 170 6.01 6.96 -12.05
N PRO A 171 6.47 5.93 -12.80
CA PRO A 171 6.86 4.66 -12.19
C PRO A 171 7.92 4.80 -11.09
N ALA A 172 8.85 5.75 -11.24
CA ALA A 172 9.87 6.04 -10.23
C ALA A 172 9.27 6.61 -8.93
N GLN A 173 8.32 7.56 -9.04
CA GLN A 173 7.61 8.11 -7.89
C GLN A 173 6.77 7.04 -7.18
N LEU A 174 6.09 6.17 -7.93
CA LEU A 174 5.34 5.06 -7.34
C LEU A 174 6.28 4.08 -6.62
N ALA A 175 7.42 3.73 -7.22
CA ALA A 175 8.41 2.84 -6.60
C ALA A 175 8.98 3.43 -5.31
N GLN A 176 9.29 4.73 -5.31
CA GLN A 176 9.76 5.44 -4.11
C GLN A 176 8.68 5.46 -3.01
N ALA A 177 7.43 5.79 -3.36
CA ALA A 177 6.31 5.77 -2.43
C ALA A 177 6.12 4.39 -1.80
N ARG A 178 6.14 3.35 -2.64
CA ARG A 178 6.06 1.95 -2.23
C ARG A 178 7.19 1.58 -1.27
N GLN A 179 8.43 1.93 -1.59
CA GLN A 179 9.59 1.62 -0.75
C GLN A 179 9.48 2.28 0.64
N SER A 180 9.07 3.56 0.69
CA SER A 180 8.83 4.25 1.95
C SER A 180 7.74 3.57 2.79
N ILE A 181 6.63 3.17 2.15
CA ILE A 181 5.54 2.46 2.83
C ILE A 181 6.00 1.08 3.31
N GLU A 182 6.70 0.30 2.48
CA GLU A 182 7.22 -1.01 2.86
C GLU A 182 8.16 -0.94 4.06
N ARG A 183 8.97 0.11 4.15
CA ARG A 183 9.79 0.38 5.33
C ARG A 183 8.92 0.60 6.57
N VAL A 184 7.95 1.51 6.51
CA VAL A 184 7.03 1.75 7.64
C VAL A 184 6.30 0.47 8.03
N MET A 185 5.82 -0.30 7.07
CA MET A 185 5.10 -1.56 7.33
C MET A 185 6.00 -2.63 7.95
N LEU A 186 7.30 -2.64 7.63
CA LEU A 186 8.27 -3.50 8.31
C LEU A 186 8.44 -3.09 9.78
N GLU A 187 8.62 -1.80 10.06
CA GLU A 187 8.74 -1.28 11.43
C GLU A 187 7.46 -1.51 12.25
N PHE A 188 6.29 -1.26 11.63
CA PHE A 188 4.97 -1.57 12.17
C PHE A 188 4.85 -3.05 12.51
N THR A 189 5.22 -3.95 11.59
CA THR A 189 5.12 -5.40 11.79
C THR A 189 5.97 -5.86 12.97
N LEU A 190 7.18 -5.32 13.14
CA LEU A 190 8.04 -5.62 14.29
C LEU A 190 7.37 -5.19 15.61
N ALA A 191 6.82 -3.97 15.65
CA ALA A 191 6.09 -3.48 16.82
C ALA A 191 4.82 -4.27 17.11
N TYR A 192 4.06 -4.62 16.07
CA TYR A 192 2.86 -5.44 16.13
C TYR A 192 3.16 -6.83 16.69
N MET A 193 4.17 -7.53 16.14
CA MET A 193 4.54 -8.87 16.58
C MET A 193 4.93 -8.90 18.06
N GLU A 194 5.77 -7.95 18.49
CA GLU A 194 6.15 -7.82 19.90
C GLU A 194 4.91 -7.54 20.78
N THR A 195 4.05 -6.61 20.37
CA THR A 195 2.83 -6.27 21.11
C THR A 195 1.88 -7.47 21.24
N ALA A 196 1.53 -8.11 20.12
CA ALA A 196 0.57 -9.21 20.08
C ALA A 196 1.06 -10.43 20.88
N ILE A 197 2.35 -10.76 20.76
CA ILE A 197 2.94 -11.88 21.50
C ILE A 197 3.00 -11.57 23.00
N CYS A 198 3.47 -10.38 23.40
CA CYS A 198 3.52 -10.00 24.81
C CYS A 198 2.12 -9.88 25.44
N MET A 199 1.12 -9.39 24.70
CA MET A 199 -0.28 -9.38 25.17
C MET A 199 -0.75 -10.79 25.56
N ASN A 200 -0.47 -11.80 24.74
CA ASN A 200 -0.88 -13.19 24.99
C ASN A 200 -0.09 -13.86 26.14
N SER A 201 1.14 -13.41 26.38
CA SER A 201 2.09 -14.06 27.30
C SER A 201 2.18 -13.43 28.69
N GLY A 202 1.25 -12.55 29.08
CA GLY A 202 1.27 -11.91 30.40
C GLY A 202 0.93 -10.42 30.41
N GLY A 203 0.49 -9.88 29.27
CA GLY A 203 0.06 -8.50 29.14
C GLY A 203 1.23 -7.54 28.91
N ILE A 204 0.98 -6.50 28.13
CA ILE A 204 1.89 -5.38 27.89
C ILE A 204 1.11 -4.10 28.21
N ARG A 205 1.75 -3.13 28.88
CA ARG A 205 1.09 -1.86 29.22
C ARG A 205 0.98 -0.98 27.98
N GLU A 206 -0.08 -0.19 27.88
CA GLU A 206 -0.28 0.76 26.77
C GLU A 206 0.93 1.70 26.59
N SER A 207 1.59 2.14 27.67
CA SER A 207 2.81 2.95 27.60
C SER A 207 3.98 2.23 26.93
N GLN A 208 4.08 0.91 27.09
CA GLN A 208 5.08 0.09 26.42
C GLN A 208 4.73 -0.10 24.94
N VAL A 209 3.46 -0.30 24.61
CA VAL A 209 2.99 -0.32 23.21
C VAL A 209 3.32 1.01 22.54
N LYS A 210 2.98 2.15 23.17
CA LYS A 210 3.34 3.49 22.69
C LYS A 210 4.83 3.64 22.38
N ALA A 211 5.70 3.14 23.25
CA ALA A 211 7.14 3.18 23.03
C ALA A 211 7.60 2.34 21.81
N LEU A 212 6.90 1.27 21.45
CA LEU A 212 7.23 0.44 20.28
C LEU A 212 6.87 1.10 18.94
N PHE A 213 5.80 1.90 18.93
CA PHE A 213 5.32 2.59 17.73
C PHE A 213 5.90 4.00 17.57
N SER A 214 6.33 4.65 18.66
CA SER A 214 6.88 6.01 18.63
C SER A 214 8.06 6.23 17.67
N PRO A 215 8.98 5.29 17.44
CA PRO A 215 10.11 5.49 16.53
C PRO A 215 9.74 5.42 15.04
N ILE A 216 8.53 4.96 14.71
CA ILE A 216 8.12 4.72 13.33
C ILE A 216 7.87 6.07 12.64
N SER A 217 8.76 6.47 11.75
CA SER A 217 8.63 7.72 10.99
C SER A 217 7.92 7.49 9.65
N THR A 218 6.90 8.30 9.39
CA THR A 218 6.16 8.29 8.12
C THR A 218 6.54 9.45 7.19
N GLU A 219 7.56 10.25 7.51
CA GLU A 219 7.90 11.48 6.77
C GLU A 219 8.16 11.24 5.27
N GLY A 220 8.79 10.11 4.92
CA GLY A 220 9.05 9.74 3.53
C GLY A 220 7.85 9.14 2.78
N CYS A 221 6.69 8.99 3.43
CA CYS A 221 5.50 8.39 2.85
C CYS A 221 4.56 9.44 2.21
N PRO A 222 3.73 9.01 1.24
CA PRO A 222 2.65 9.84 0.70
C PRO A 222 1.71 10.41 1.79
N GLU A 223 1.10 11.57 1.54
CA GLU A 223 0.24 12.28 2.51
C GLU A 223 -0.99 11.46 2.91
N ASP A 224 -1.64 10.78 1.96
CA ASP A 224 -2.77 9.90 2.29
C ASP A 224 -2.37 8.72 3.18
N PHE A 225 -1.17 8.17 2.99
CA PHE A 225 -0.61 7.17 3.91
C PHE A 225 -0.33 7.77 5.29
N ARG A 226 0.25 8.98 5.37
CA ARG A 226 0.48 9.67 6.65
C ARG A 226 -0.82 9.92 7.40
N ARG A 227 -1.87 10.35 6.70
CA ARG A 227 -3.22 10.52 7.29
C ARG A 227 -3.83 9.22 7.75
N ALA A 228 -3.73 8.15 6.94
CA ALA A 228 -4.19 6.82 7.33
C ALA A 228 -3.44 6.30 8.57
N TRP A 229 -2.13 6.51 8.64
CA TRP A 229 -1.32 6.18 9.81
C TRP A 229 -1.78 6.94 11.06
N GLN A 230 -1.97 8.26 10.96
CA GLN A 230 -2.46 9.08 12.07
C GLN A 230 -3.85 8.66 12.55
N HIS A 231 -4.73 8.28 11.62
CA HIS A 231 -6.06 7.78 11.92
C HIS A 231 -6.02 6.42 12.64
N ASP A 232 -5.23 5.47 12.14
CA ASP A 232 -5.22 4.09 12.62
C ASP A 232 -4.34 3.89 13.88
N LEU A 233 -3.31 4.72 14.08
CA LEU A 233 -2.36 4.59 15.20
C LEU A 233 -3.04 4.49 16.59
N PRO A 234 -4.06 5.30 16.95
CA PRO A 234 -4.77 5.15 18.22
C PRO A 234 -5.42 3.78 18.45
N PHE A 235 -5.81 3.07 17.38
CA PHE A 235 -6.36 1.71 17.46
C PHE A 235 -5.25 0.69 17.73
N PHE A 236 -4.13 0.81 17.01
CA PHE A 236 -2.96 -0.05 17.20
C PHE A 236 -2.39 0.04 18.61
N LEU A 237 -2.36 1.25 19.19
CA LEU A 237 -1.89 1.47 20.56
C LEU A 237 -2.75 0.75 21.62
N LYS A 238 -4.00 0.42 21.28
CA LYS A 238 -4.93 -0.36 22.11
C LYS A 238 -4.95 -1.86 21.79
N GLY A 239 -4.08 -2.31 20.87
CA GLY A 239 -4.03 -3.70 20.44
C GLY A 239 -5.06 -4.08 19.37
N HIS A 240 -5.74 -3.10 18.76
CA HIS A 240 -6.70 -3.33 17.67
C HIS A 240 -5.99 -3.18 16.32
N PHE A 241 -5.64 -4.30 15.70
CA PHE A 241 -4.86 -4.35 14.45
C PHE A 241 -5.68 -4.73 13.22
N THR A 242 -6.94 -5.09 13.41
CA THR A 242 -7.88 -5.44 12.35
C THR A 242 -9.22 -4.79 12.64
N GLY A 243 -9.93 -4.37 11.59
CA GLY A 243 -11.24 -3.73 11.73
C GLY A 243 -11.65 -2.99 10.45
N PRO A 244 -12.97 -2.88 10.16
CA PRO A 244 -13.47 -2.11 9.02
C PRO A 244 -13.19 -0.60 9.11
N GLU A 245 -12.91 -0.09 10.31
CA GLU A 245 -12.52 1.29 10.56
C GLU A 245 -11.09 1.61 10.13
N LEU A 246 -10.23 0.60 10.02
CA LEU A 246 -8.82 0.78 9.68
C LEU A 246 -8.66 1.06 8.18
N THR A 247 -7.76 1.98 7.86
CA THR A 247 -7.58 2.52 6.51
C THR A 247 -6.21 2.21 5.91
N LEU A 248 -5.22 1.87 6.74
CA LEU A 248 -3.82 1.71 6.35
C LEU A 248 -3.64 0.62 5.27
N SER A 249 -4.30 -0.53 5.41
CA SER A 249 -4.21 -1.64 4.45
C SER A 249 -4.63 -1.23 3.04
N THR A 250 -5.69 -0.43 2.95
CA THR A 250 -6.19 0.09 1.67
C THR A 250 -5.18 1.03 1.02
N VAL A 251 -4.52 1.90 1.80
CA VAL A 251 -3.48 2.78 1.26
C VAL A 251 -2.20 2.00 0.91
N CYS A 252 -1.78 1.01 1.71
CA CYS A 252 -0.68 0.11 1.37
C CYS A 252 -0.91 -0.54 0.01
N LYS A 253 -2.11 -1.11 -0.18
CA LYS A 253 -2.52 -1.70 -1.45
C LYS A 253 -2.43 -0.66 -2.54
N LYS A 254 -3.08 0.50 -2.44
CA LYS A 254 -3.02 1.59 -3.45
C LYS A 254 -1.61 1.82 -4.02
N TYR A 255 -0.57 1.80 -3.20
CA TYR A 255 0.83 2.00 -3.62
C TYR A 255 1.60 0.71 -4.02
N GLY A 256 0.96 -0.46 -3.96
CA GLY A 256 1.53 -1.76 -4.27
C GLY A 256 2.40 -2.34 -3.16
N ALA A 257 2.30 -1.83 -1.93
CA ALA A 257 3.02 -2.34 -0.78
C ALA A 257 2.29 -3.54 -0.14
N SER A 258 3.01 -4.62 0.14
CA SER A 258 2.45 -5.86 0.69
C SER A 258 2.72 -6.00 2.19
N GLU A 259 1.67 -5.85 2.98
CA GLU A 259 1.70 -6.06 4.44
C GLU A 259 2.07 -7.51 4.79
N GLN A 260 1.57 -8.46 4.00
CA GLN A 260 1.87 -9.89 4.16
C GLN A 260 3.35 -10.19 3.94
N GLU A 261 4.02 -9.52 3.00
CA GLU A 261 5.45 -9.69 2.79
C GLU A 261 6.26 -9.19 3.99
N ALA A 262 5.89 -8.05 4.58
CA ALA A 262 6.52 -7.55 5.80
C ALA A 262 6.36 -8.55 6.95
N PHE A 263 5.15 -9.07 7.15
CA PHE A 263 4.86 -10.11 8.15
C PHE A 263 5.71 -11.37 7.95
N LEU A 264 5.77 -11.89 6.72
CA LEU A 264 6.57 -13.08 6.41
C LEU A 264 8.07 -12.83 6.60
N LYS A 265 8.59 -11.65 6.25
CA LYS A 265 9.99 -11.27 6.47
C LYS A 265 10.33 -11.30 7.96
N VAL A 266 9.52 -10.66 8.81
CA VAL A 266 9.75 -10.65 10.28
C VAL A 266 9.64 -12.06 10.86
N ARG A 267 8.60 -12.82 10.50
CA ARG A 267 8.41 -14.19 11.00
C ARG A 267 9.56 -15.12 10.60
N LYS A 268 10.06 -15.01 9.37
CA LYS A 268 11.24 -15.75 8.92
C LYS A 268 12.45 -15.40 9.76
N LYS A 269 12.68 -14.11 10.01
CA LYS A 269 13.82 -13.64 10.82
C LYS A 269 13.78 -14.12 12.27
N MET A 270 12.60 -14.03 12.91
CA MET A 270 12.41 -14.56 14.26
C MET A 270 12.71 -16.06 14.34
N LYS A 271 12.32 -16.83 13.31
CA LYS A 271 12.64 -18.27 13.22
C LYS A 271 14.14 -18.52 13.00
N GLU A 272 14.80 -17.73 12.14
CA GLU A 272 16.25 -17.83 11.91
C GLU A 272 17.06 -17.63 13.20
N TRP A 273 16.55 -16.78 14.10
CA TRP A 273 17.20 -16.43 15.38
C TRP A 273 16.67 -17.27 16.55
N ASP A 274 15.86 -18.28 16.27
CA ASP A 274 15.25 -19.18 17.26
C ASP A 274 14.50 -18.46 18.40
N ILE A 275 13.87 -17.32 18.09
CA ILE A 275 13.09 -16.57 19.08
C ILE A 275 11.83 -17.35 19.42
N GLN A 276 11.74 -17.78 20.67
CA GLN A 276 10.59 -18.48 21.20
C GLN A 276 9.54 -17.50 21.74
N PRO A 277 8.23 -17.83 21.65
CA PRO A 277 7.20 -17.08 22.34
C PRO A 277 7.52 -16.98 23.85
N PRO A 278 7.43 -15.79 24.46
CA PRO A 278 7.78 -15.60 25.86
C PRO A 278 6.71 -16.20 26.79
N THR A 279 7.11 -16.46 28.04
CA THR A 279 6.24 -16.55 29.22
C THR A 279 6.32 -15.22 29.97
N PRO A 280 5.48 -14.97 31.01
CA PRO A 280 5.60 -13.75 31.80
C PRO A 280 7.02 -13.48 32.33
N GLN A 281 7.77 -14.53 32.69
CA GLN A 281 9.13 -14.43 33.21
C GLN A 281 10.17 -14.14 32.12
N THR A 282 9.96 -14.61 30.89
CA THR A 282 10.93 -14.47 29.79
C THR A 282 10.65 -13.29 28.87
N GLN A 283 9.56 -12.54 29.10
CA GLN A 283 9.25 -11.33 28.33
C GLN A 283 10.44 -10.35 28.21
N PRO A 284 11.21 -10.02 29.28
CA PRO A 284 12.34 -9.09 29.14
C PRO A 284 13.42 -9.58 28.18
N ALA A 285 13.69 -10.90 28.13
CA ALA A 285 14.64 -11.47 27.19
C ALA A 285 14.10 -11.37 25.75
N PHE A 286 12.87 -11.82 25.52
CA PHE A 286 12.20 -11.72 24.23
C PHE A 286 12.19 -10.29 23.66
N ARG A 287 11.95 -9.29 24.51
CA ARG A 287 11.96 -7.87 24.07
C ARG A 287 13.35 -7.39 23.65
N ARG A 288 14.42 -7.89 24.28
CA ARG A 288 15.79 -7.61 23.82
C ARG A 288 16.05 -8.27 22.46
N ASP A 289 15.64 -9.53 22.29
CA ASP A 289 15.81 -10.23 21.01
C ASP A 289 15.04 -9.52 19.87
N MET A 290 13.82 -9.04 20.15
CA MET A 290 13.03 -8.25 19.20
C MET A 290 13.66 -6.89 18.88
N GLN A 291 14.31 -6.25 19.86
CA GLN A 291 15.08 -5.03 19.62
C GLN A 291 16.29 -5.30 18.71
N GLU A 292 17.04 -6.38 18.95
CA GLU A 292 18.18 -6.76 18.11
C GLU A 292 17.75 -7.14 16.69
N ILE A 293 16.64 -7.86 16.52
CA ILE A 293 16.05 -8.10 15.19
C ILE A 293 15.69 -6.79 14.52
N ARG A 294 15.08 -5.84 15.25
CA ARG A 294 14.71 -4.54 14.70
C ARG A 294 15.95 -3.80 14.21
N GLU A 295 17.01 -3.75 15.01
CA GLU A 295 18.28 -3.14 14.61
C GLU A 295 18.92 -3.86 13.42
N ASN A 296 18.87 -5.19 13.37
CA ASN A 296 19.41 -5.96 12.25
C ASN A 296 18.63 -5.75 10.94
N MET A 297 17.30 -5.75 11.00
CA MET A 297 16.44 -5.62 9.83
C MET A 297 16.38 -4.19 9.30
N LEU A 298 16.58 -3.19 10.17
CA LEU A 298 16.49 -1.76 9.83
C LEU A 298 17.87 -1.07 9.76
N GLY A 299 18.96 -1.75 10.12
CA GLY A 299 20.30 -1.21 10.38
C GLY A 299 21.09 -0.65 9.19
N GLY A 300 20.41 -0.24 8.12
CA GLY A 300 20.98 0.58 7.04
C GLY A 300 20.66 2.07 7.20
N ARG A 301 20.60 2.57 8.45
CA ARG A 301 20.28 3.97 8.75
C ARG A 301 21.38 4.92 8.30
#